data_AF-I4GUP2-F1
#
_entry.id   AF-I4GUP2-F1
#
_cell.length_a   1.000
_cell.length_b   1.000
_cell.length_c   1.000
_cell.angle_alpha   90.00
_cell.angle_beta   90.00
_cell.angle_gamma   90.00
#
_symmetry.space_group_name_H-M   'P 1'
#
loop_
_entity.id
_entity.type
_entity.pdbx_description
1 polymer ?
#
loop_
_entity_poly.entity_id
_entity_poly.type
_entity_poly.pdbx_seq_one_letter_code
_entity_poly.pdbx_strand_id
1 'polypeptide(L)'
;MRLAPLYEQDREAAIQKGRIEGIQQGEAIGLQKEASKLVLRLLKRRFGELPPHITETIQKITVEQLEDLGEALLDFDSQADLINWLNQA
;
A
#
# COMPACT_ATOMS: atom_id res chain seq x y z
N MET A 1 -45.26 -12.17 -19.20
CA MET A 1 -43.93 -11.59 -18.94
C MET A 1 -43.23 -12.43 -17.88
N ARG A 2 -42.04 -12.98 -18.16
CA ARG A 2 -41.28 -13.87 -17.26
C ARG A 2 -39.88 -13.28 -17.01
N LEU A 3 -39.83 -11.98 -16.70
CA LEU A 3 -38.59 -11.20 -16.53
C LEU A 3 -38.13 -11.10 -15.07
N ALA A 4 -39.02 -11.39 -14.11
CA ALA A 4 -38.72 -11.30 -12.67
C ALA A 4 -37.52 -12.17 -12.21
N PRO A 5 -37.35 -13.43 -12.67
CA PRO A 5 -36.24 -14.27 -12.19
C PRO A 5 -34.87 -13.77 -12.65
N LEU A 6 -34.79 -13.19 -13.85
CA LEU A 6 -33.53 -12.70 -14.41
C LEU A 6 -33.08 -11.42 -13.68
N TYR A 7 -34.01 -10.53 -13.36
CA TYR A 7 -33.73 -9.31 -12.58
C TYR A 7 -33.21 -9.62 -11.17
N GLU A 8 -33.77 -10.65 -10.52
CA GLU A 8 -33.31 -11.10 -9.20
C GLU A 8 -31.88 -11.68 -9.26
N GLN A 9 -31.59 -12.49 -10.28
CA GLN A 9 -30.25 -13.05 -10.52
C GLN A 9 -29.21 -11.97 -10.78
N ASP A 10 -29.52 -10.98 -11.64
CA ASP A 10 -28.62 -9.88 -11.94
C ASP A 10 -28.33 -9.02 -10.70
N ARG A 11 -29.34 -8.82 -9.85
CA ARG A 11 -29.20 -8.09 -8.58
C ARG A 11 -28.30 -8.83 -7.59
N GLU A 12 -28.49 -10.14 -7.43
CA GLU A 12 -27.64 -10.95 -6.56
C GLU A 12 -26.20 -10.96 -7.05
N ALA A 13 -25.98 -11.13 -8.36
CA ALA A 13 -24.66 -11.07 -8.97
C ALA A 13 -23.96 -9.72 -8.73
N ALA A 14 -24.69 -8.61 -8.88
CA ALA A 14 -24.16 -7.27 -8.62
C ALA A 14 -23.77 -7.07 -7.15
N ILE A 15 -24.57 -7.56 -6.20
CA ILE A 15 -24.26 -7.52 -4.76
C ILE A 15 -23.01 -8.34 -4.45
N GLN A 16 -22.92 -9.56 -4.99
CA GLN A 16 -21.74 -10.42 -4.78
C GLN A 16 -20.48 -9.78 -5.37
N LYS A 17 -20.56 -9.25 -6.59
CA LYS A 17 -19.46 -8.55 -7.23
C LYS A 17 -18.99 -7.34 -6.41
N GLY A 18 -19.92 -6.49 -5.97
CA GLY A 18 -19.58 -5.32 -5.14
C GLY A 18 -18.96 -5.69 -3.79
N ARG A 19 -19.41 -6.81 -3.18
CA ARG A 19 -18.78 -7.34 -1.95
C ARG A 19 -17.34 -7.79 -2.20
N ILE A 20 -17.11 -8.53 -3.29
CA ILE A 20 -15.78 -9.04 -3.65
C ILE A 20 -14.83 -7.87 -3.95
N GLU A 21 -15.26 -6.92 -4.78
CA GLU A 21 -14.48 -5.72 -5.11
C GLU A 21 -14.18 -4.89 -3.87
N GLY A 22 -15.15 -4.72 -2.97
CA GLY A 22 -14.97 -4.00 -1.71
C GLY A 22 -13.96 -4.67 -0.76
N ILE A 23 -13.98 -6.00 -0.66
CA ILE A 23 -12.99 -6.76 0.13
C ILE A 23 -11.60 -6.60 -0.48
N GLN A 24 -11.46 -6.84 -1.78
CA GLN A 24 -10.17 -6.73 -2.48
C GLN A 24 -9.58 -5.32 -2.38
N GLN A 25 -10.40 -4.29 -2.57
CA GLN A 25 -9.98 -2.90 -2.42
C GLN A 25 -9.61 -2.59 -0.96
N GLY A 26 -10.38 -3.09 0.01
CA GLY A 26 -10.10 -2.92 1.43
C GLY A 26 -8.77 -3.55 1.85
N GLU A 27 -8.50 -4.77 1.39
CA GLU A 27 -7.24 -5.48 1.62
C GLU A 27 -6.06 -4.73 1.00
N ALA A 28 -6.17 -4.31 -0.27
CA ALA A 28 -5.11 -3.57 -0.95
C ALA A 28 -4.80 -2.22 -0.27
N ILE A 29 -5.83 -1.45 0.10
CA ILE A 29 -5.66 -0.19 0.82
C ILE A 29 -5.07 -0.43 2.22
N GLY A 30 -5.52 -1.47 2.91
CA GLY A 30 -5.05 -1.84 4.23
C GLY A 30 -3.56 -2.18 4.22
N LEU A 31 -3.15 -3.02 3.26
CA LEU A 31 -1.77 -3.44 3.07
C LEU A 31 -0.85 -2.24 2.75
N GLN A 32 -1.22 -1.40 1.79
CA GLN A 32 -0.46 -0.19 1.45
C GLN A 32 -0.26 0.74 2.66
N LYS A 33 -1.33 0.98 3.43
CA LYS A 33 -1.28 1.87 4.60
C LYS A 33 -0.41 1.29 5.72
N GLU A 34 -0.50 -0.01 5.95
CA GLU A 34 0.29 -0.69 6.98
C GLU A 34 1.77 -0.68 6.62
N ALA A 35 2.11 -1.13 5.41
CA ALA A 35 3.50 -1.20 4.93
C ALA A 35 4.16 0.19 4.97
N SER A 36 3.48 1.22 4.46
CA SER A 36 3.97 2.61 4.51
C SER A 36 4.20 3.07 5.94
N LYS A 37 3.25 2.79 6.85
CA LYS A 37 3.36 3.20 8.26
C LYS A 37 4.50 2.48 8.97
N LEU A 38 4.70 1.18 8.70
CA LEU A 38 5.78 0.40 9.28
C LEU A 38 7.13 0.95 8.83
N VAL A 39 7.35 1.11 7.53
CA VAL A 39 8.58 1.66 6.95
C VAL A 39 8.89 3.05 7.52
N LEU A 40 7.90 3.96 7.55
CA LEU A 40 8.08 5.29 8.12
C LEU A 40 8.50 5.26 9.60
N ARG A 41 7.95 4.32 10.39
CA ARG A 41 8.38 4.15 11.80
C ARG A 41 9.80 3.64 11.91
N LEU A 42 10.22 2.73 11.04
CA LEU A 42 11.59 2.20 11.02
C LEU A 42 12.59 3.30 10.63
N LEU A 43 12.29 4.04 9.55
CA LEU A 43 13.11 5.17 9.10
C LEU A 43 13.20 6.26 10.18
N LYS A 44 12.08 6.60 10.82
CA LYS A 44 12.07 7.57 11.92
C LYS A 44 12.91 7.11 13.12
N ARG A 45 12.90 5.80 13.42
CA ARG A 45 13.71 5.23 14.49
C ARG A 45 15.21 5.26 14.17
N ARG A 46 15.59 5.02 12.91
CA ARG A 46 17.01 4.99 12.47
C ARG A 46 17.59 6.40 12.26
N PHE A 47 16.84 7.28 11.62
CA PHE A 47 17.34 8.58 11.14
C PHE A 47 16.72 9.80 11.83
N GLY A 48 15.72 9.62 12.69
CA GLY A 48 15.01 10.73 13.34
C GLY A 48 13.94 11.34 12.44
N GLU A 49 13.64 12.62 12.60
CA GLU A 49 12.64 13.30 11.78
C GLU A 49 13.09 13.38 10.31
N LEU A 50 12.22 12.94 9.40
CA LEU A 50 12.49 12.92 7.97
C LEU A 50 11.90 14.17 7.30
N PRO A 51 12.52 14.67 6.22
CA PRO A 51 11.91 15.70 5.39
C PRO A 51 10.53 15.27 4.85
N PRO A 52 9.57 16.20 4.70
CA PRO A 52 8.23 15.88 4.20
C PRO A 52 8.21 15.17 2.84
N HIS A 53 9.07 15.58 1.91
CA HIS A 53 9.16 14.99 0.58
C HIS A 53 9.54 13.49 0.60
N ILE A 54 10.35 13.05 1.57
CA ILE A 54 10.68 11.63 1.75
C ILE A 54 9.43 10.89 2.22
N THR A 55 8.74 11.44 3.22
CA THR A 55 7.51 10.83 3.76
C THR A 55 6.42 10.68 2.69
N GLU A 56 6.25 11.70 1.85
CA GLU A 56 5.31 11.67 0.71
C GLU A 56 5.69 10.64 -0.35
N THR A 57 6.99 10.46 -0.61
CA THR A 57 7.49 9.46 -1.57
C THR A 57 7.19 8.05 -1.07
N ILE A 58 7.50 7.77 0.20
CA ILE A 58 7.25 6.46 0.84
C ILE A 58 5.76 6.08 0.78
N GLN A 59 4.85 7.05 0.91
CA GLN A 59 3.41 6.77 0.84
C GLN A 59 2.90 6.45 -0.58
N LYS A 60 3.70 6.74 -1.63
CA LYS A 60 3.30 6.60 -3.04
C LYS A 60 3.94 5.39 -3.73
N ILE A 61 5.07 4.89 -3.25
CA ILE A 61 5.69 3.66 -3.77
C ILE A 61 4.82 2.44 -3.43
N THR A 62 5.00 1.36 -4.18
CA THR A 62 4.19 0.13 -4.04
C THR A 62 4.48 -0.61 -2.74
N VAL A 63 3.59 -1.54 -2.36
CA VAL A 63 3.82 -2.46 -1.22
C VAL A 63 5.12 -3.24 -1.39
N GLU A 64 5.38 -3.79 -2.58
CA GLU A 64 6.61 -4.54 -2.87
C GLU A 64 7.86 -3.69 -2.64
N GLN A 65 7.86 -2.46 -3.15
CA GLN A 65 8.95 -1.50 -2.90
C GLN A 65 9.08 -1.13 -1.41
N LEU A 66 7.98 -1.07 -0.67
CA LEU A 66 8.02 -0.82 0.78
C LEU A 66 8.63 -1.99 1.56
N GLU A 67 8.29 -3.21 1.17
CA GLU A 67 8.86 -4.44 1.74
C GLU A 67 10.36 -4.52 1.44
N ASP A 68 10.76 -4.30 0.19
CA ASP A 68 12.16 -4.24 -0.25
C ASP A 68 12.95 -3.15 0.50
N LEU A 69 12.36 -1.97 0.68
CA LEU A 69 12.97 -0.91 1.48
C LEU A 69 13.11 -1.31 2.95
N GLY A 70 12.18 -2.07 3.49
CA GLY A 70 12.25 -2.60 4.86
C GLY A 70 13.47 -3.50 5.06
N GLU A 71 13.80 -4.34 4.09
CA GLU A 71 14.99 -5.18 4.08
C GLU A 71 16.26 -4.36 3.86
N ALA A 72 16.30 -3.57 2.79
CA ALA A 72 17.46 -2.74 2.44
C ALA A 72 17.83 -1.75 3.55
N LEU A 73 16.83 -1.29 4.33
CA LEU A 73 17.06 -0.43 5.47
C LEU A 73 18.05 -1.03 6.45
N LEU A 74 18.13 -2.36 6.62
CA LEU A 74 19.06 -3.01 7.55
C LEU A 74 20.52 -2.68 7.20
N ASP A 75 20.82 -2.54 5.91
CA ASP A 75 22.16 -2.31 5.36
C ASP A 75 22.54 -0.83 5.21
N PHE A 76 21.63 0.12 5.48
CA PHE A 76 21.90 1.54 5.26
C PHE A 76 22.80 2.18 6.33
N ASP A 77 24.00 2.64 5.98
CA ASP A 77 24.86 3.36 6.92
C ASP A 77 24.38 4.80 7.18
N SER A 78 23.62 5.38 6.25
CA SER A 78 23.27 6.80 6.28
C SER A 78 21.93 7.12 5.63
N GLN A 79 21.47 8.36 5.84
CA GLN A 79 20.31 8.90 5.12
C GLN A 79 20.59 9.09 3.61
N ALA A 80 21.86 9.17 3.19
CA ALA A 80 22.19 9.25 1.77
C ALA A 80 21.86 7.94 1.05
N ASP A 81 22.02 6.79 1.71
CA ASP A 81 21.68 5.47 1.16
C ASP A 81 20.18 5.36 0.90
N LEU A 82 19.37 5.85 1.84
CA LEU A 82 17.91 5.96 1.67
C LEU A 82 17.54 6.81 0.44
N ILE A 83 18.15 7.98 0.28
CA ILE A 83 17.86 8.89 -0.84
C ILE A 83 18.28 8.22 -2.16
N ASN A 84 19.44 7.57 -2.19
CA ASN A 84 19.93 6.86 -3.36
C ASN A 84 19.02 5.69 -3.74
N TRP A 85 18.50 4.94 -2.76
CA TRP A 85 17.54 3.87 -2.97
C TRP A 85 16.23 4.40 -3.57
N LEU A 86 15.68 5.47 -3.01
CA LEU A 86 14.42 6.08 -3.48
C LEU A 86 14.50 6.67 -4.89
N ASN A 87 15.70 7.02 -5.36
CA ASN A 87 15.93 7.50 -6.72
C ASN A 87 16.09 6.37 -7.75
N GLN A 88 16.29 5.13 -7.30
CA GLN A 88 16.45 3.94 -8.15
C GLN A 88 15.19 3.08 -8.20
N ALA A 89 14.35 3.16 -7.16
CA ALA A 89 13.03 2.54 -7.08
C ALA A 89 12.02 3.23 -8.02
#